data_AF-A0A3M1EGN0-F1
#
_entry.id   AF-A0A3M1EGN0-F1
#
_cell.length_a   1.000
_cell.length_b   1.000
_cell.length_c   1.000
_cell.angle_alpha   90.00
_cell.angle_beta   90.00
_cell.angle_gamma   90.00
#
_symmetry.space_group_name_H-M   'P 1'
#
loop_
_entity.id
_entity.type
_entity.pdbx_description
1 polymer ?
#
loop_
_entity_poly.entity_id
_entity_poly.type
_entity_poly.pdbx_seq_one_letter_code
_entity_poly.pdbx_strand_id
1 'polypeptide(L)'
;EMLARIFACDPAYLVVESPYLYRQNPTADRLRQLLATHPERFRLERSIPLRSNHPFFQKTRLLVYRNLLRNPEPQRSIEIEVRMLGERIGGDPFSGVSPSKGEDRRARRDDRRKGGG
;
A
#
# COMPACT_ATOMS: atom_id res chain seq x y z
N GLU A 1 -21.06 6.72 -1.76
CA GLU A 1 -20.24 5.72 -2.49
C GLU A 1 -18.88 5.45 -1.82
N MET A 2 -18.00 6.46 -1.66
CA MET A 2 -16.64 6.26 -1.12
C MET A 2 -16.60 5.61 0.28
N LEU A 3 -17.41 6.08 1.24
CA LEU A 3 -17.54 5.44 2.57
C LEU A 3 -17.95 3.97 2.48
N ALA A 4 -18.89 3.65 1.58
CA ALA A 4 -19.37 2.28 1.41
C ALA A 4 -18.26 1.39 0.83
N ARG A 5 -17.48 1.89 -0.13
CA ARG A 5 -16.29 1.18 -0.65
C ARG A 5 -15.23 0.96 0.43
N ILE A 6 -14.94 1.99 1.23
CA ILE A 6 -13.99 1.87 2.35
C ILE A 6 -14.48 0.82 3.35
N PHE A 7 -15.76 0.84 3.73
CA PHE A 7 -16.34 -0.15 4.63
C PHE A 7 -16.33 -1.56 4.03
N ALA A 8 -16.65 -1.70 2.74
CA ALA A 8 -16.62 -2.98 2.05
C ALA A 8 -15.22 -3.59 2.01
N CYS A 9 -14.18 -2.79 1.71
CA CYS A 9 -12.78 -3.25 1.71
C CYS A 9 -12.19 -3.41 3.12
N ASP A 10 -12.78 -2.73 4.11
CA ASP A 10 -12.40 -2.73 5.52
C ASP A 10 -10.89 -2.54 5.81
N PRO A 11 -10.23 -1.49 5.27
CA PRO A 11 -8.82 -1.28 5.56
C PRO A 11 -8.63 -0.97 7.04
N ALA A 12 -7.59 -1.54 7.67
CA ALA A 12 -7.19 -1.18 9.04
C ALA A 12 -6.72 0.27 9.13
N TYR A 13 -5.99 0.70 8.10
CA TYR A 13 -5.40 2.02 8.00
C TYR A 13 -5.66 2.61 6.62
N LEU A 14 -5.94 3.90 6.59
CA LEU A 14 -5.93 4.71 5.37
C LEU A 14 -4.75 5.68 5.46
N VAL A 15 -3.96 5.74 4.38
CA VAL A 15 -2.81 6.64 4.29
C VAL A 15 -3.08 7.63 3.16
N VAL A 16 -3.00 8.92 3.46
CA VAL A 16 -3.21 9.99 2.49
C VAL A 16 -2.10 11.03 2.55
N GLU A 17 -1.68 11.52 1.40
CA GLU A 17 -0.72 12.62 1.29
C GLU A 17 -1.43 13.96 1.54
N SER A 18 -0.76 14.89 2.23
CA SER A 18 -1.25 16.26 2.42
C SER A 18 -0.09 17.28 2.51
N PRO A 19 -0.12 18.37 1.73
CA PRO A 19 -1.03 18.60 0.60
C PRO A 19 -0.74 17.61 -0.54
N TYR A 20 -1.73 17.37 -1.40
CA TYR A 20 -1.51 16.62 -2.63
C TYR A 20 -0.81 17.51 -3.66
N LEU A 21 0.24 16.98 -4.26
CA LEU A 21 1.17 17.79 -5.03
C LEU A 21 1.04 17.62 -6.54
N TYR A 22 0.39 16.56 -7.02
CA TYR A 22 0.48 16.14 -8.41
C TYR A 22 -0.83 16.37 -9.18
N ARG A 23 -1.00 17.58 -9.73
CA ARG A 23 -2.27 18.07 -10.32
C ARG A 23 -3.44 18.01 -9.32
N GLN A 24 -4.45 18.84 -9.50
CA GLN A 24 -5.64 18.73 -8.65
C GLN A 24 -6.29 17.37 -8.89
N ASN A 25 -6.42 16.57 -7.84
CA ASN A 25 -7.14 15.31 -7.87
C ASN A 25 -8.36 15.45 -6.95
N PRO A 26 -9.53 15.79 -7.52
CA PRO A 26 -10.76 16.02 -6.75
C PRO A 26 -11.15 14.83 -5.88
N THR A 27 -10.83 13.61 -6.30
CA THR A 27 -11.12 12.39 -5.53
C THR A 27 -10.22 12.30 -4.29
N ALA A 28 -8.95 12.68 -4.39
CA ALA A 28 -8.04 12.71 -3.24
C ALA A 28 -8.45 13.80 -2.23
N ASP A 29 -8.87 14.97 -2.71
CA ASP A 29 -9.40 16.05 -1.86
C ASP A 29 -10.68 15.61 -1.14
N ARG A 30 -11.60 14.98 -1.87
CA ARG A 30 -12.83 14.43 -1.30
C ARG A 30 -12.56 13.35 -0.26
N LEU A 31 -11.56 12.48 -0.48
CA LEU A 31 -11.15 11.48 0.50
C LEU A 31 -10.60 12.14 1.77
N ARG A 32 -9.69 13.11 1.65
CA ARG A 32 -9.17 13.85 2.82
C ARG A 32 -10.28 14.52 3.61
N GLN A 33 -11.20 15.19 2.91
CA GLN A 33 -12.35 15.84 3.55
C GLN A 33 -13.22 14.82 4.28
N LEU A 34 -13.55 13.71 3.65
CA LEU A 34 -14.36 12.63 4.23
C LEU A 34 -13.71 12.04 5.50
N LEU A 35 -12.40 11.80 5.48
CA LEU A 35 -11.69 11.30 6.66
C LEU A 35 -11.72 12.31 7.81
N ALA A 36 -11.64 13.62 7.50
CA ALA A 36 -11.69 14.68 8.50
C ALA A 36 -13.10 14.93 9.06
N THR A 37 -14.16 14.73 8.26
CA THR A 37 -15.55 14.97 8.67
C THR A 37 -16.18 13.80 9.43
N HIS A 38 -15.51 12.64 9.50
CA HIS A 38 -15.99 11.44 10.18
C HIS A 38 -15.01 10.95 11.27
N PRO A 39 -14.67 11.76 12.29
CA PRO A 39 -13.74 11.38 13.35
C PRO A 39 -14.21 10.18 14.18
N GLU A 40 -15.53 9.93 14.23
CA GLU A 40 -16.13 8.76 14.87
C GLU A 40 -15.79 7.44 14.14
N ARG A 41 -15.40 7.53 12.87
CA ARG A 41 -14.97 6.37 12.05
C ARG A 41 -13.48 6.37 11.78
N PHE A 42 -12.86 7.53 11.64
CA PHE A 42 -11.46 7.65 11.25
C PHE A 42 -10.69 8.52 12.23
N ARG A 43 -9.75 7.89 12.94
CA ARG A 43 -8.86 8.62 13.86
C ARG A 43 -7.50 8.84 13.21
N LEU A 44 -7.06 10.09 13.11
CA LEU A 44 -5.69 10.39 12.74
C LEU A 44 -4.74 9.85 13.83
N GLU A 45 -3.91 8.86 13.51
CA GLU A 45 -2.93 8.31 14.45
C GLU A 45 -1.55 8.90 14.27
N ARG A 46 -1.15 9.18 13.01
CA ARG A 46 0.19 9.70 12.72
C ARG A 46 0.19 10.72 11.60
N SER A 47 1.15 11.64 11.69
CA SER A 47 1.46 12.61 10.64
C SER A 47 2.97 12.59 10.38
N ILE A 48 3.38 11.93 9.30
CA ILE A 48 4.78 11.63 9.00
C ILE A 48 5.25 12.59 7.90
N PRO A 49 6.29 13.42 8.12
CA PRO A 49 6.83 14.26 7.06
C PRO A 49 7.46 13.39 5.96
N LEU A 50 7.15 13.70 4.70
CA LEU A 50 7.73 13.00 3.56
C LEU A 50 9.12 13.58 3.30
N ARG A 51 10.15 12.72 3.37
CA ARG A 51 11.53 13.10 3.06
C ARG A 51 11.83 12.71 1.62
N SER A 52 12.02 13.70 0.77
CA SER A 52 12.36 13.52 -0.64
C SER A 52 13.37 14.56 -1.07
N ASN A 53 14.25 14.17 -1.99
CA ASN A 53 15.17 15.07 -2.67
C ASN A 53 14.44 15.98 -3.67
N HIS A 54 13.20 15.66 -4.03
CA HIS A 54 12.41 16.44 -4.96
C HIS A 54 11.72 17.62 -4.23
N PRO A 55 11.94 18.89 -4.65
CA PRO A 55 11.49 20.08 -3.92
C PRO A 55 9.99 20.14 -3.60
N PHE A 56 9.13 19.65 -4.50
CA PHE A 56 7.68 19.64 -4.28
C PHE A 56 7.26 18.90 -3.01
N PHE A 57 7.96 17.84 -2.61
CA PHE A 57 7.58 17.00 -1.48
C PHE A 57 8.03 17.51 -0.11
N GLN A 58 8.84 18.58 -0.06
CA GLN A 58 9.43 19.08 1.19
C GLN A 58 8.41 19.52 2.24
N LYS A 59 7.19 19.87 1.81
CA LYS A 59 6.09 20.31 2.70
C LYS A 59 4.99 19.26 2.86
N THR A 60 5.15 18.08 2.24
CA THR A 60 4.12 17.04 2.26
C THR A 60 4.31 16.10 3.43
N ARG A 61 3.17 15.65 3.96
CA ARG A 61 3.07 14.69 5.04
C ARG A 61 2.19 13.53 4.61
N LEU A 62 2.51 12.34 5.10
CA LEU A 62 1.62 11.20 5.10
C LEU A 62 0.77 11.26 6.37
N LEU A 63 -0.53 11.39 6.20
CA LEU A 63 -1.51 11.32 7.27
C LEU A 63 -2.03 9.88 7.34
N VAL A 64 -1.87 9.26 8.51
CA VAL A 64 -2.28 7.88 8.75
C VAL A 64 -3.52 7.87 9.63
N TYR A 65 -4.65 7.46 9.05
CA TYR A 65 -5.91 7.33 9.74
C TYR A 65 -6.18 5.86 10.06
N ARG A 66 -6.56 5.57 11.30
CA ARG A 66 -7.08 4.26 11.70
C ARG A 66 -8.59 4.22 11.47
N ASN A 67 -9.06 3.15 10.83
CA ASN A 67 -10.49 2.88 10.73
C ASN A 67 -10.99 2.22 12.02
N LEU A 68 -11.87 2.91 12.73
CA LEU A 68 -12.45 2.46 13.98
C LEU A 68 -13.65 1.54 13.77
N LEU A 69 -14.33 1.67 12.62
CA LEU A 69 -15.49 0.87 12.28
C LEU A 69 -15.09 -0.28 11.35
N ARG A 70 -15.13 -1.50 11.91
CA ARG A 70 -14.77 -2.73 11.18
C ARG A 70 -15.99 -3.32 10.49
N ASN A 71 -15.79 -3.87 9.30
CA ASN A 71 -16.79 -4.69 8.63
C ASN A 71 -16.56 -6.16 9.01
N PRO A 72 -17.53 -6.86 9.63
CA PRO A 72 -17.39 -8.28 9.96
C PRO A 72 -17.25 -9.17 8.72
N GLU A 73 -17.71 -8.70 7.55
CA GLU A 73 -17.70 -9.44 6.29
C GLU A 73 -17.01 -8.62 5.19
N PRO A 74 -15.67 -8.49 5.23
CA PRO A 74 -14.93 -7.68 4.26
C PRO A 74 -14.90 -8.34 2.89
N GLN A 75 -14.99 -7.54 1.83
CA GLN A 75 -14.75 -7.97 0.46
C GLN A 75 -13.26 -8.30 0.30
N ARG A 76 -12.96 -9.58 0.01
CA ARG A 76 -11.58 -10.08 -0.10
C ARG A 76 -10.92 -9.81 -1.45
N SER A 77 -11.70 -9.49 -2.49
CA SER A 77 -11.19 -9.15 -3.81
C SER A 77 -11.42 -7.67 -4.11
N ILE A 78 -10.34 -6.97 -4.43
CA ILE A 78 -10.40 -5.62 -5.00
C ILE A 78 -10.02 -5.78 -6.48
N GLU A 79 -11.00 -5.75 -7.38
CA GLU A 79 -10.70 -5.55 -8.80
C GLU A 79 -10.32 -4.08 -9.01
N ILE A 80 -9.02 -3.82 -9.17
CA ILE A 80 -8.53 -2.49 -9.52
C ILE A 80 -8.31 -2.47 -11.03
N GLU A 81 -9.16 -1.71 -11.75
CA GLU A 81 -8.92 -1.44 -13.16
C GLU A 81 -7.78 -0.40 -13.27
N VAL A 82 -6.56 -0.89 -13.53
CA VAL A 82 -5.40 -0.01 -13.78
C VAL A 82 -5.45 0.43 -15.23
N ARG A 83 -6.09 1.57 -15.50
CA ARG A 83 -6.24 2.16 -16.85
C ARG A 83 -4.94 2.39 -17.62
N MET A 84 -3.78 2.33 -16.96
CA MET A 84 -2.47 2.52 -17.61
C MET A 84 -1.88 1.21 -18.20
N LEU A 85 -2.44 0.04 -17.90
CA LEU A 85 -1.91 -1.25 -18.36
C LEU A 85 -2.82 -2.04 -19.30
N GLY A 86 -4.07 -1.62 -19.51
CA GLY A 86 -5.03 -2.38 -20.34
C GLY A 86 -5.41 -3.77 -19.77
N GLU A 87 -4.90 -4.14 -18.60
CA GLU A 87 -5.09 -5.45 -17.99
C GLU A 87 -5.88 -5.37 -16.68
N ARG A 88 -6.82 -6.32 -16.52
CA ARG A 88 -7.57 -6.54 -15.28
C ARG A 88 -6.72 -7.40 -14.37
N ILE A 89 -6.04 -6.80 -13.39
CA ILE A 89 -5.32 -7.57 -12.38
C ILE A 89 -6.30 -7.92 -11.26
N GLY A 90 -6.87 -9.12 -11.32
CA GLY A 90 -7.50 -9.76 -10.18
C GLY A 90 -6.40 -10.41 -9.33
N GLY A 91 -6.18 -9.91 -8.12
CA GLY A 91 -5.20 -10.49 -7.20
C GLY A 91 -5.57 -10.16 -5.76
N ASP A 92 -5.38 -11.13 -4.87
CA ASP A 92 -5.42 -10.92 -3.43
C ASP A 92 -4.28 -9.94 -3.06
N PRO A 93 -4.58 -8.72 -2.58
CA PRO A 93 -3.56 -7.70 -2.31
C PRO A 93 -2.60 -8.08 -1.18
N PHE A 94 -2.85 -9.20 -0.48
CA PHE A 94 -2.02 -9.70 0.61
C PHE A 94 -1.11 -10.89 0.23
N SER A 95 -1.16 -11.35 -1.03
CA SER A 95 -0.35 -12.49 -1.52
C SER A 95 1.14 -12.17 -1.76
N GLY A 96 1.58 -10.91 -1.57
CA GLY A 96 2.90 -10.42 -1.97
C GLY A 96 4.04 -10.59 -0.96
N VAL A 97 3.87 -11.22 0.20
CA VAL A 97 4.98 -11.45 1.14
C VAL A 97 5.28 -12.94 1.25
N SER A 98 5.98 -13.46 0.24
CA SER A 98 6.78 -14.67 0.45
C SER A 98 8.09 -14.27 1.14
N PRO A 99 8.43 -14.85 2.31
CA PRO A 99 9.75 -14.63 2.90
C PRO A 99 10.81 -15.16 1.93
N SER A 100 11.75 -14.31 1.55
CA SER A 100 12.96 -14.70 0.83
C SER A 100 13.66 -15.79 1.65
N LYS A 101 13.57 -17.04 1.19
CA LYS A 101 14.37 -18.16 1.71
C LYS A 101 15.84 -17.76 1.58
N GLY A 102 16.52 -17.75 2.71
CA GLY A 102 17.96 -17.54 2.81
C GLY A 102 18.71 -18.46 1.85
N GLU A 103 19.57 -17.86 1.05
CA GLU A 103 20.44 -18.53 0.11
C GLU A 103 21.57 -19.20 0.90
N ASP A 104 21.39 -20.51 1.12
CA ASP A 104 22.32 -21.38 1.82
C ASP A 104 23.55 -21.65 0.94
N ARG A 105 24.63 -20.87 1.14
CA ARG A 105 25.91 -21.06 0.45
C ARG A 105 26.70 -22.20 1.08
N ARG A 106 26.36 -23.44 0.73
CA ARG A 106 27.28 -24.59 0.85
C ARG A 106 27.13 -25.54 -0.33
N ALA A 107 28.23 -25.72 -1.05
CA ALA A 107 28.71 -26.92 -1.75
C ALA A 107 29.27 -26.59 -3.15
N ARG A 108 30.49 -26.06 -3.21
CA ARG A 108 31.35 -26.28 -4.38
C ARG A 108 32.04 -27.63 -4.19
N ARG A 109 31.55 -28.60 -4.95
CA ARG A 109 32.13 -29.93 -5.14
C ARG A 109 33.58 -29.82 -5.63
N ASP A 110 34.45 -30.52 -4.92
CA ASP A 110 35.65 -31.17 -5.43
C ASP A 110 35.32 -32.01 -6.67
N ASP A 111 36.03 -31.76 -7.77
CA ASP A 111 36.19 -32.71 -8.87
C ASP A 111 37.51 -32.44 -9.61
N ARG A 112 38.65 -32.69 -8.95
CA ARG A 112 39.93 -32.91 -9.64
C ARG A 112 40.12 -34.41 -9.80
N ARG A 113 39.57 -34.93 -10.90
CA ARG A 113 39.86 -36.27 -11.40
C ARG A 113 41.35 -36.43 -11.68
N LYS A 114 41.86 -37.54 -11.15
CA LYS A 114 43.12 -38.19 -11.49
C LYS A 114 43.23 -38.40 -13.00
N GLY A 115 44.37 -38.03 -13.57
CA GLY A 115 44.88 -38.53 -14.84
C GLY A 115 46.30 -39.03 -14.60
N GLY A 116 46.47 -40.34 -14.60
CA GLY A 116 47.75 -41.04 -14.54
C GLY A 116 47.62 -42.32 -15.36
N GLY A 117 48.50 -42.45 -16.35
CA GLY A 117 48.55 -43.52 -17.35
C GLY A 117 49.43 -43.07 -18.50
#